data_AF-A0A7W7N880-F1
#
_entry.id   AF-A0A7W7N880-F1
#
_cell.length_a   1.000
_cell.length_b   1.000
_cell.length_c   1.000
_cell.angle_alpha   90.00
_cell.angle_beta   90.00
_cell.angle_gamma   90.00
#
_symmetry.space_group_name_H-M   'P 1'
#
loop_
_entity.id
_entity.type
_entity.pdbx_description
1 polymer ?
#
loop_
_entity_poly.entity_id
_entity_poly.type
_entity_poly.pdbx_seq_one_letter_code
_entity_poly.pdbx_strand_id
1 'polypeptide(L)'
;MISIRLAGGLGNQIFMLGAALLLAEKNNAKKIICDISYLGKYETKRKNELLNFFDFQKLNLEVEFRKSIITKYRIPRMFPLRLSRFPFVSDKNFQTVLKKTNKKFLLVDGYFQNCLSQTDLNVEIEILKNIFIKKDFENINSCVVHIRGGDFIKLGINDVAPKSYYYKAMQFMMKNHNIDEFNIVTDDKEYAAGIMEDLNVKYNFVGGTMYEDFYLIGKFNYRILSSSTFSFWASALSNNEQSVVIGPEFWIPNDRRDIKLPNEIKI
;
A
#
# COMPACT_ATOMS: atom_id res chain seq x y z
N MET A 1 5.68 -18.55 -15.14
CA MET A 1 4.73 -17.46 -15.47
C MET A 1 3.79 -17.30 -14.29
N ILE A 2 3.43 -16.07 -13.96
CA ILE A 2 2.49 -15.73 -12.89
C ILE A 2 1.37 -14.91 -13.50
N SER A 3 0.13 -15.19 -13.14
CA SER A 3 -1.01 -14.34 -13.48
C SER A 3 -1.71 -13.94 -12.21
N ILE A 4 -1.77 -12.64 -11.97
CA ILE A 4 -2.37 -12.05 -10.78
C ILE A 4 -3.52 -11.15 -11.17
N ARG A 5 -4.59 -11.18 -10.38
CA ARG A 5 -5.71 -10.26 -10.55
C ARG A 5 -5.48 -8.97 -9.78
N LEU A 6 -5.64 -7.82 -10.45
CA LEU A 6 -5.61 -6.51 -9.81
C LEU A 6 -7.01 -6.09 -9.34
N ALA A 7 -7.06 -5.48 -8.16
CA ALA A 7 -8.28 -5.04 -7.51
C ALA A 7 -8.02 -3.86 -6.56
N GLY A 8 -9.02 -2.99 -6.35
CA GLY A 8 -8.94 -1.84 -5.45
C GLY A 8 -8.15 -0.64 -6.00
N GLY A 9 -7.89 0.33 -5.12
CA GLY A 9 -7.07 1.51 -5.44
C GLY A 9 -5.57 1.21 -5.51
N LEU A 10 -4.75 2.23 -5.79
CA LEU A 10 -3.31 2.12 -6.03
C LEU A 10 -2.59 1.28 -4.95
N GLY A 11 -2.77 1.57 -3.66
CA GLY A 11 -2.07 0.83 -2.59
C GLY A 11 -2.32 -0.68 -2.61
N ASN A 12 -3.56 -1.10 -2.92
CA ASN A 12 -3.88 -2.52 -3.07
C ASN A 12 -3.26 -3.11 -4.35
N GLN A 13 -3.23 -2.35 -5.43
CA GLN A 13 -2.57 -2.78 -6.67
C GLN A 13 -1.05 -2.96 -6.45
N ILE A 14 -0.41 -2.13 -5.61
CA ILE A 14 1.02 -2.25 -5.28
C ILE A 14 1.29 -3.53 -4.49
N PHE A 15 0.50 -3.83 -3.44
CA PHE A 15 0.63 -5.10 -2.70
C PHE A 15 0.48 -6.33 -3.63
N MET A 16 -0.46 -6.28 -4.57
CA MET A 16 -0.63 -7.35 -5.54
C MET A 16 0.60 -7.46 -6.44
N LEU A 17 1.07 -6.35 -6.99
CA LEU A 17 2.28 -6.33 -7.83
C LEU A 17 3.48 -6.90 -7.07
N GLY A 18 3.73 -6.47 -5.85
CA GLY A 18 4.85 -6.94 -5.05
C GLY A 18 4.75 -8.42 -4.69
N ALA A 19 3.56 -8.92 -4.32
CA ALA A 19 3.32 -10.36 -4.15
C ALA A 19 3.64 -11.17 -5.42
N ALA A 20 3.27 -10.65 -6.60
CA ALA A 20 3.59 -11.29 -7.88
C ALA A 20 5.10 -11.27 -8.18
N LEU A 21 5.80 -10.18 -7.85
CA LEU A 21 7.25 -10.05 -8.02
C LEU A 21 8.03 -11.01 -7.12
N LEU A 22 7.66 -11.09 -5.83
CA LEU A 22 8.26 -12.05 -4.88
C LEU A 22 8.10 -13.49 -5.38
N LEU A 23 6.90 -13.86 -5.81
CA LEU A 23 6.66 -15.18 -6.39
C LEU A 23 7.44 -15.37 -7.70
N ALA A 24 7.60 -14.33 -8.52
CA ALA A 24 8.28 -14.43 -9.80
C ALA A 24 9.78 -14.68 -9.61
N GLU A 25 10.41 -13.92 -8.72
CA GLU A 25 11.81 -14.09 -8.32
C GLU A 25 12.03 -15.51 -7.77
N LYS A 26 11.21 -15.92 -6.80
CA LYS A 26 11.32 -17.25 -6.17
C LYS A 26 11.22 -18.40 -7.18
N ASN A 27 10.36 -18.25 -8.19
CA ASN A 27 10.07 -19.30 -9.17
C ASN A 27 10.84 -19.14 -10.49
N ASN A 28 11.78 -18.19 -10.58
CA ASN A 28 12.47 -17.83 -11.83
C ASN A 28 11.50 -17.60 -13.00
N ALA A 29 10.34 -17.00 -12.72
CA ALA A 29 9.33 -16.74 -13.73
C ALA A 29 9.78 -15.61 -14.66
N LYS A 30 9.61 -15.80 -15.97
CA LYS A 30 9.97 -14.81 -17.00
C LYS A 30 8.84 -13.87 -17.40
N LYS A 31 7.64 -14.06 -16.85
CA LYS A 31 6.44 -13.30 -17.21
C LYS A 31 5.44 -13.20 -16.07
N ILE A 32 4.94 -11.99 -15.85
CA ILE A 32 3.81 -11.65 -14.97
C ILE A 32 2.67 -11.10 -15.83
N ILE A 33 1.46 -11.58 -15.58
CA ILE A 33 0.23 -11.14 -16.24
C ILE A 33 -0.68 -10.52 -15.20
N CYS A 34 -0.85 -9.21 -15.27
CA CYS A 34 -1.74 -8.44 -14.41
C CYS A 34 -3.12 -8.35 -15.05
N ASP A 35 -4.09 -9.08 -14.49
CA ASP A 35 -5.48 -9.04 -14.94
C ASP A 35 -6.21 -7.81 -14.39
N ILE A 36 -6.57 -6.89 -15.28
CA ILE A 36 -7.24 -5.61 -14.97
C ILE A 36 -8.77 -5.67 -15.12
N SER A 37 -9.35 -6.84 -15.41
CA SER A 37 -10.80 -7.01 -15.66
C SER A 37 -11.69 -6.50 -14.54
N TYR A 38 -11.22 -6.47 -13.29
CA TYR A 38 -12.05 -6.13 -12.13
C TYR A 38 -11.98 -4.66 -11.70
N LEU A 39 -10.97 -3.90 -12.15
CA LEU A 39 -10.80 -2.51 -11.72
C LEU A 39 -12.01 -1.63 -12.07
N GLY A 40 -12.65 -1.90 -13.21
CA GLY A 40 -13.84 -1.16 -13.65
C GLY A 40 -15.18 -1.57 -13.00
N LYS A 41 -15.19 -2.50 -12.04
CA LYS A 41 -16.42 -3.06 -11.43
C LYS A 41 -16.73 -2.53 -10.02
N TYR A 42 -15.90 -1.65 -9.49
CA TYR A 42 -16.16 -0.99 -8.20
C TYR A 42 -17.15 0.15 -8.35
N GLU A 43 -17.90 0.48 -7.28
CA GLU A 43 -18.78 1.66 -7.24
C GLU A 43 -18.01 2.92 -7.65
N THR A 44 -16.83 3.12 -7.05
CA THR A 44 -15.83 4.05 -7.57
C THR A 44 -14.99 3.35 -8.63
N LYS A 45 -15.21 3.64 -9.91
CA LYS A 45 -14.44 3.06 -11.02
C LYS A 45 -12.94 3.25 -10.79
N ARG A 46 -12.19 2.16 -10.69
CA ARG A 46 -10.72 2.17 -10.57
C ARG A 46 -10.09 1.94 -11.94
N LYS A 47 -8.94 2.55 -12.17
CA LYS A 47 -8.09 2.31 -13.33
C LYS A 47 -6.81 1.59 -12.89
N ASN A 48 -6.05 1.08 -13.86
CA ASN A 48 -4.72 0.57 -13.58
C ASN A 48 -3.80 1.77 -13.35
N GLU A 49 -3.38 1.97 -12.10
CA GLU A 49 -2.55 3.10 -11.72
C GLU A 49 -1.05 2.76 -11.79
N LEU A 50 -0.69 1.47 -11.80
CA LEU A 50 0.70 1.02 -11.68
C LEU A 50 1.61 1.57 -12.78
N LEU A 51 1.09 1.72 -14.01
CA LEU A 51 1.84 2.28 -15.14
C LEU A 51 2.28 3.73 -14.93
N ASN A 52 1.63 4.47 -14.02
CA ASN A 52 1.97 5.87 -13.72
C ASN A 52 3.14 5.96 -12.72
N PHE A 53 3.42 4.90 -11.96
CA PHE A 53 4.37 4.90 -10.84
C PHE A 53 5.56 3.97 -11.02
N PHE A 54 5.50 3.00 -11.93
CA PHE A 54 6.54 1.99 -12.09
C PHE A 54 6.97 1.86 -13.55
N ASP A 55 8.29 1.83 -13.75
CA ASP A 55 8.94 1.52 -15.01
C ASP A 55 9.27 0.02 -15.07
N PHE A 56 8.37 -0.73 -15.70
CA PHE A 56 8.50 -2.17 -15.85
C PHE A 56 9.63 -2.60 -16.79
N GLN A 57 10.21 -1.70 -17.59
CA GLN A 57 11.35 -2.03 -18.48
C GLN A 57 12.62 -2.35 -17.69
N LYS A 58 12.70 -1.88 -16.43
CA LYS A 58 13.81 -2.16 -15.52
C LYS A 58 13.79 -3.58 -14.94
N LEU A 59 12.73 -4.36 -15.20
CA LEU A 59 12.64 -5.75 -14.73
C LEU A 59 13.27 -6.72 -15.74
N ASN A 60 13.90 -7.76 -15.20
CA ASN A 60 14.40 -8.91 -15.98
C ASN A 60 13.30 -9.93 -16.32
N LEU A 61 12.05 -9.47 -16.46
CA LEU A 61 10.88 -10.26 -16.83
C LEU A 61 9.84 -9.39 -17.55
N GLU A 62 8.96 -10.02 -18.32
CA GLU A 62 7.86 -9.33 -19.00
C GLU A 62 6.68 -9.09 -18.04
N VAL A 63 6.13 -7.86 -18.02
CA VAL A 63 4.87 -7.55 -17.33
C VAL A 63 3.83 -7.13 -18.34
N GLU A 64 2.75 -7.91 -18.44
CA GLU A 64 1.63 -7.66 -19.37
C GLU A 64 0.36 -7.31 -18.59
N PHE A 65 -0.36 -6.26 -19.01
CA PHE A 65 -1.67 -5.89 -18.45
C PHE A 65 -2.76 -6.25 -19.44
N ARG A 66 -3.71 -7.12 -19.04
CA ARG A 66 -4.79 -7.55 -19.93
C ARG A 66 -6.08 -7.85 -19.19
N LYS A 67 -7.20 -7.90 -19.91
CA LYS A 67 -8.46 -8.42 -19.36
C LYS A 67 -8.49 -9.94 -19.54
N SER A 68 -8.64 -10.70 -18.47
CA SER A 68 -8.86 -12.15 -18.53
C SER A 68 -10.23 -12.56 -17.96
N ILE A 69 -10.82 -13.57 -18.59
CA ILE A 69 -12.10 -14.18 -18.17
C ILE A 69 -11.85 -15.18 -17.02
N ILE A 70 -10.65 -15.74 -16.92
CA ILE A 70 -10.30 -16.81 -15.97
C ILE A 70 -10.39 -16.32 -14.52
N THR A 71 -10.01 -15.07 -14.23
CA THR A 71 -10.05 -14.55 -12.86
C THR A 71 -11.43 -14.04 -12.44
N LYS A 72 -12.41 -13.99 -13.37
CA LYS A 72 -13.78 -13.50 -13.13
C LYS A 72 -14.44 -14.19 -11.93
N TYR A 73 -14.21 -15.49 -11.79
CA TYR A 73 -14.89 -16.34 -10.80
C TYR A 73 -14.19 -16.43 -9.44
N ARG A 74 -13.07 -15.72 -9.22
CA ARG A 74 -12.30 -15.75 -7.96
C ARG A 74 -11.91 -17.16 -7.48
N ILE A 75 -11.87 -18.16 -8.38
CA ILE A 75 -11.60 -19.56 -8.04
C ILE A 75 -10.32 -19.70 -7.18
N PRO A 76 -9.21 -19.00 -7.47
CA PRO A 76 -8.01 -19.10 -6.63
C PRO A 76 -8.21 -18.61 -5.19
N ARG A 77 -9.07 -17.60 -4.96
CA ARG A 77 -9.39 -17.07 -3.64
C ARG A 77 -10.34 -17.98 -2.87
N MET A 78 -11.29 -18.62 -3.55
CA MET A 78 -12.30 -19.50 -2.93
C MET A 78 -11.75 -20.88 -2.60
N PHE A 79 -10.87 -21.43 -3.44
CA PHE A 79 -10.32 -22.78 -3.29
C PHE A 79 -8.79 -22.77 -3.31
N PRO A 80 -8.13 -22.21 -2.27
CA PRO A 80 -6.68 -22.33 -2.11
C PRO A 80 -6.33 -23.76 -1.67
N LEU A 81 -6.49 -24.73 -2.57
CA LEU A 81 -6.35 -26.15 -2.26
C LEU A 81 -4.88 -26.52 -1.98
N ARG A 82 -4.67 -27.35 -0.95
CA ARG A 82 -3.40 -28.07 -0.65
C ARG A 82 -3.15 -29.25 -1.61
N LEU A 83 -3.60 -29.18 -2.86
CA LEU A 83 -3.31 -30.22 -3.85
C LEU A 83 -2.03 -29.87 -4.60
N SER A 84 -1.07 -30.79 -4.63
CA SER A 84 0.24 -30.66 -5.31
C SER A 84 0.16 -30.33 -6.82
N ARG A 85 -1.05 -30.36 -7.40
CA ARG A 85 -1.34 -30.15 -8.82
C ARG A 85 -1.99 -28.81 -9.19
N PHE A 86 -2.56 -28.03 -8.25
CA PHE A 86 -3.30 -26.81 -8.61
C PHE A 86 -2.48 -25.52 -8.46
N PRO A 87 -2.54 -24.61 -9.46
CA PRO A 87 -1.70 -23.40 -9.55
C PRO A 87 -2.22 -22.21 -8.71
N PHE A 88 -3.13 -22.41 -7.77
CA PHE A 88 -3.87 -21.32 -7.12
C PHE A 88 -3.18 -20.76 -5.88
N VAL A 89 -3.03 -19.44 -5.83
CA VAL A 89 -2.43 -18.71 -4.71
C VAL A 89 -3.37 -17.62 -4.23
N SER A 90 -3.52 -17.51 -2.91
CA SER A 90 -4.27 -16.46 -2.20
C SER A 90 -3.55 -16.10 -0.91
N ASP A 91 -4.08 -15.11 -0.17
CA ASP A 91 -3.57 -14.69 1.14
C ASP A 91 -3.34 -15.90 2.09
N LYS A 92 -4.22 -16.91 2.02
CA LYS A 92 -4.20 -18.07 2.93
C LYS A 92 -3.02 -19.03 2.73
N ASN A 93 -2.52 -19.16 1.51
CA ASN A 93 -1.46 -20.11 1.17
C ASN A 93 -0.18 -19.44 0.65
N PHE A 94 -0.17 -18.11 0.51
CA PHE A 94 0.93 -17.33 -0.04
C PHE A 94 2.29 -17.71 0.55
N GLN A 95 2.42 -17.68 1.88
CA GLN A 95 3.66 -18.03 2.58
C GLN A 95 4.13 -19.47 2.32
N THR A 96 3.20 -20.41 2.22
CA THR A 96 3.56 -21.81 1.92
C THR A 96 4.09 -21.94 0.49
N VAL A 97 3.50 -21.20 -0.45
CA VAL A 97 3.92 -21.18 -1.86
C VAL A 97 5.24 -20.43 -2.01
N LEU A 98 5.44 -19.30 -1.32
CA LEU A 98 6.68 -18.52 -1.38
C LEU A 98 7.88 -19.30 -0.83
N LYS A 99 7.69 -20.15 0.17
CA LYS A 99 8.76 -21.00 0.73
C LYS A 99 9.16 -22.17 -0.17
N LYS A 100 8.31 -22.59 -1.11
CA LYS A 100 8.52 -23.77 -1.96
C LYS A 100 8.65 -23.37 -3.43
N THR A 101 9.73 -23.78 -4.08
CA THR A 101 9.88 -23.56 -5.52
C THR A 101 8.84 -24.38 -6.29
N ASN A 102 8.01 -23.71 -7.08
CA ASN A 102 7.01 -24.29 -7.96
C ASN A 102 7.25 -23.82 -9.40
N LYS A 103 7.76 -24.71 -10.25
CA LYS A 103 8.03 -24.41 -11.67
C LYS A 103 6.76 -24.25 -12.52
N LYS A 104 5.57 -24.42 -11.94
CA LYS A 104 4.29 -24.34 -12.66
C LYS A 104 3.85 -22.89 -12.87
N PHE A 105 2.93 -22.70 -13.81
CA PHE A 105 2.14 -21.49 -13.90
C PHE A 105 1.38 -21.25 -12.58
N LEU A 106 1.32 -20.00 -12.10
CA LEU A 106 0.58 -19.63 -10.89
C LEU A 106 -0.55 -18.65 -11.22
N LEU A 107 -1.73 -18.89 -10.65
CA LEU A 107 -2.91 -18.04 -10.71
C LEU A 107 -3.17 -17.46 -9.31
N VAL A 108 -3.02 -16.16 -9.18
CA VAL A 108 -2.89 -15.44 -7.91
C VAL A 108 -4.08 -14.50 -7.73
N ASP A 109 -4.79 -14.63 -6.62
CA ASP A 109 -5.93 -13.77 -6.26
C ASP A 109 -5.96 -13.54 -4.74
N GLY A 110 -5.61 -12.34 -4.31
CA GLY A 110 -5.53 -11.94 -2.91
C GLY A 110 -5.15 -10.47 -2.75
N TYR A 111 -5.18 -9.95 -1.52
CA TYR A 111 -4.69 -8.61 -1.20
C TYR A 111 -3.27 -8.61 -0.64
N PHE A 112 -2.85 -9.73 -0.05
CA PHE A 112 -1.51 -10.03 0.45
C PHE A 112 -1.00 -9.13 1.58
N GLN A 113 -1.87 -8.36 2.22
CA GLN A 113 -1.51 -7.39 3.28
C GLN A 113 -1.02 -8.08 4.57
N ASN A 114 -1.73 -9.13 5.03
CA ASN A 114 -1.43 -9.80 6.32
C ASN A 114 -0.69 -11.12 6.18
N CYS A 115 -0.35 -11.51 4.95
CA CYS A 115 0.41 -12.74 4.74
C CYS A 115 1.89 -12.49 4.51
N LEU A 116 2.38 -11.24 4.51
CA LEU A 116 3.79 -10.92 4.37
C LEU A 116 4.49 -11.02 5.72
N SER A 117 5.68 -11.64 5.75
CA SER A 117 6.61 -11.43 6.86
C SER A 117 7.34 -10.09 6.68
N GLN A 118 7.97 -9.57 7.74
CA GLN A 118 8.78 -8.34 7.63
C GLN A 118 9.92 -8.49 6.61
N THR A 119 10.54 -9.67 6.53
CA THR A 119 11.59 -9.95 5.54
C THR A 119 11.03 -9.90 4.12
N ASP A 120 9.85 -10.49 3.88
CA ASP A 120 9.22 -10.45 2.56
C ASP A 120 8.89 -9.02 2.14
N LEU A 121 8.34 -8.22 3.07
CA LEU A 121 8.06 -6.80 2.81
C LEU A 121 9.33 -6.02 2.47
N ASN A 122 10.44 -6.26 3.16
CA ASN A 122 11.69 -5.55 2.90
C ASN A 122 12.21 -5.83 1.48
N VAL A 123 12.17 -7.10 1.05
CA VAL A 123 12.52 -7.50 -0.32
C VAL A 123 11.55 -6.89 -1.33
N GLU A 124 10.25 -6.92 -1.04
CA GLU A 124 9.23 -6.30 -1.88
C GLU A 124 9.48 -4.79 -2.08
N ILE A 125 9.79 -4.06 -1.00
CA ILE A 125 10.14 -2.63 -1.06
C ILE A 125 11.38 -2.41 -1.92
N GLU A 126 12.41 -3.24 -1.79
CA GLU A 126 13.65 -3.12 -2.58
C GLU A 126 13.37 -3.29 -4.09
N ILE A 127 12.69 -4.37 -4.46
CA ILE A 127 12.32 -4.63 -5.87
C ILE A 127 11.47 -3.49 -6.42
N LEU A 128 10.45 -3.06 -5.66
CA LEU A 128 9.56 -1.97 -6.08
C LEU A 128 10.30 -0.64 -6.20
N LYS A 129 11.22 -0.31 -5.28
CA LYS A 129 12.03 0.91 -5.34
C LYS A 129 12.94 0.97 -6.57
N ASN A 130 13.44 -0.18 -7.03
CA ASN A 130 14.27 -0.25 -8.23
C ASN A 130 13.50 0.11 -9.50
N ILE A 131 12.21 -0.23 -9.54
CA ILE A 131 11.34 0.06 -10.69
C ILE A 131 10.48 1.31 -10.50
N PHE A 132 10.44 1.88 -9.29
CA PHE A 132 9.68 3.08 -8.99
C PHE A 132 10.20 4.27 -9.80
N ILE A 133 9.29 5.03 -10.40
CA ILE A 133 9.61 6.23 -11.18
C ILE A 133 9.94 7.33 -10.17
N LYS A 134 11.23 7.47 -9.87
CA LYS A 134 11.73 8.54 -8.99
C LYS A 134 11.44 9.90 -9.60
N LYS A 135 11.20 10.86 -8.72
CA LYS A 135 11.09 12.26 -9.05
C LYS A 135 12.13 13.01 -8.23
N ASP A 136 12.87 13.90 -8.88
CA ASP A 136 13.86 14.72 -8.21
C ASP A 136 13.14 15.79 -7.42
N PHE A 137 13.05 15.58 -6.12
CA PHE A 137 12.46 16.50 -5.17
C PHE A 137 13.29 16.54 -3.90
N GLU A 138 13.44 17.74 -3.34
CA GLU A 138 14.04 17.92 -2.03
C GLU A 138 13.09 17.43 -0.93
N ASN A 139 13.66 16.83 0.11
CA ASN A 139 12.90 16.44 1.28
C ASN A 139 12.41 17.68 2.02
N ILE A 140 11.17 17.62 2.51
CA ILE A 140 10.55 18.68 3.31
C ILE A 140 10.72 18.31 4.78
N ASN A 141 11.48 19.12 5.52
CA ASN A 141 11.66 18.96 6.95
C ASN A 141 10.46 19.52 7.74
N SER A 142 9.30 18.89 7.55
CA SER A 142 8.04 19.19 8.25
C SER A 142 7.23 17.90 8.39
N CYS A 143 6.02 17.98 8.96
CA CYS A 143 5.14 16.84 9.12
C CYS A 143 3.96 16.87 8.16
N VAL A 144 3.78 15.75 7.45
CA VAL A 144 2.54 15.45 6.72
C VAL A 144 1.67 14.51 7.53
N VAL A 145 0.37 14.79 7.52
CA VAL A 145 -0.66 13.95 8.13
C VAL A 145 -1.60 13.51 7.02
N HIS A 146 -1.64 12.21 6.76
CA HIS A 146 -2.60 11.65 5.84
C HIS A 146 -3.84 11.20 6.60
N ILE A 147 -4.98 11.82 6.29
CA ILE A 147 -6.29 11.48 6.85
C ILE A 147 -7.14 10.88 5.72
N ARG A 148 -7.83 9.78 6.00
CA ARG A 148 -8.71 9.12 5.03
C ARG A 148 -10.14 9.15 5.59
N GLY A 149 -11.01 9.95 4.97
CA GLY A 149 -12.41 10.09 5.35
C GLY A 149 -13.29 9.24 4.44
N GLY A 150 -13.96 9.87 3.48
CA GLY A 150 -14.45 9.24 2.26
C GLY A 150 -15.14 7.88 2.46
N ASP A 151 -14.61 6.85 1.79
CA ASP A 151 -15.13 5.49 1.88
C ASP A 151 -14.86 4.81 3.23
N PHE A 152 -13.84 5.26 3.98
CA PHE A 152 -13.47 4.65 5.26
C PHE A 152 -14.51 4.92 6.34
N ILE A 153 -15.11 6.11 6.37
CA ILE A 153 -16.19 6.46 7.32
C ILE A 153 -17.40 5.55 7.09
N LYS A 154 -17.80 5.38 5.83
CA LYS A 154 -18.96 4.53 5.47
C LYS A 154 -18.76 3.06 5.85
N LEU A 155 -17.50 2.62 5.85
CA LEU A 155 -17.11 1.24 6.15
C LEU A 155 -16.72 1.03 7.63
N GLY A 156 -16.77 2.06 8.48
CA GLY A 156 -16.37 1.98 9.89
C GLY A 156 -14.88 1.76 10.10
N ILE A 157 -14.03 2.02 9.10
CA ILE A 157 -12.58 1.81 9.17
C ILE A 157 -11.90 2.92 9.96
N ASN A 158 -12.53 4.10 10.07
CA ASN A 158 -12.06 5.24 10.85
C ASN A 158 -11.77 4.92 12.32
N ASP A 159 -12.36 3.86 12.88
CA ASP A 159 -12.11 3.39 14.25
C ASP A 159 -10.66 2.91 14.48
N VAL A 160 -9.92 2.61 13.41
CA VAL A 160 -8.52 2.19 13.46
C VAL A 160 -7.55 3.37 13.59
N ALA A 161 -7.93 4.51 13.03
CA ALA A 161 -7.20 5.76 13.16
C ALA A 161 -8.16 6.81 13.72
N PRO A 162 -8.61 6.63 14.98
CA PRO A 162 -9.53 7.57 15.60
C PRO A 162 -8.83 8.91 15.82
N LYS A 163 -9.60 9.95 16.10
CA LYS A 163 -9.06 11.27 16.45
C LYS A 163 -7.99 11.22 17.55
N SER A 164 -8.14 10.35 18.55
CA SER A 164 -7.16 10.16 19.63
C SER A 164 -5.81 9.61 19.14
N TYR A 165 -5.78 8.84 18.05
CA TYR A 165 -4.54 8.40 17.41
C TYR A 165 -3.80 9.61 16.81
N TYR A 166 -4.48 10.45 16.04
CA TYR A 166 -3.86 11.65 15.45
C TYR A 166 -3.36 12.61 16.54
N TYR A 167 -4.14 12.82 17.60
CA TYR A 167 -3.72 13.63 18.75
C TYR A 167 -2.40 13.13 19.35
N LYS A 168 -2.31 11.85 19.71
CA LYS A 168 -1.09 11.26 20.29
C LYS A 168 0.10 11.37 19.34
N ALA A 169 -0.12 11.13 18.04
CA ALA A 169 0.92 11.22 17.02
C ALA A 169 1.45 12.64 16.85
N MET A 170 0.57 13.63 16.79
CA MET A 170 0.96 15.03 16.69
C MET A 170 1.69 15.51 17.95
N GLN A 171 1.20 15.16 19.15
CA GLN A 171 1.89 15.49 20.41
C GLN A 171 3.29 14.87 20.47
N PHE A 172 3.46 13.64 19.97
CA PHE A 172 4.77 13.02 19.85
C PHE A 172 5.69 13.83 18.92
N MET A 173 5.20 14.24 17.74
CA MET A 173 5.99 15.03 16.79
C MET A 173 6.36 16.42 17.33
N MET A 174 5.42 17.10 18.00
CA MET A 174 5.66 18.38 18.65
C MET A 174 6.77 18.27 19.71
N LYS A 175 6.66 17.28 20.59
CA LYS A 175 7.57 17.11 21.73
C LYS A 175 8.98 16.65 21.34
N ASN A 176 9.10 15.74 20.37
CA ASN A 176 10.38 15.07 20.07
C ASN A 176 11.08 15.64 18.83
N HIS A 177 10.37 16.37 17.97
CA HIS A 177 10.86 16.80 16.67
C HIS A 177 10.59 18.28 16.36
N ASN A 178 10.12 19.06 17.34
CA ASN A 178 9.86 20.50 17.22
C ASN A 178 8.94 20.85 16.03
N ILE A 179 7.96 20.01 15.74
CA ILE A 179 6.94 20.27 14.70
C ILE A 179 5.80 21.06 15.32
N ASP A 180 5.52 22.26 14.82
CA ASP A 180 4.45 23.14 15.30
C ASP A 180 3.34 23.40 14.27
N GLU A 181 3.54 22.94 13.02
CA GLU A 181 2.58 23.04 11.92
C GLU A 181 2.49 21.73 11.13
N PHE A 182 1.27 21.35 10.76
CA PHE A 182 0.97 20.07 10.10
C PHE A 182 0.37 20.27 8.70
N ASN A 183 0.88 19.50 7.74
CA ASN A 183 0.41 19.52 6.36
C ASN A 183 -0.55 18.35 6.13
N ILE A 184 -1.82 18.63 5.84
CA ILE A 184 -2.87 17.61 5.78
C ILE A 184 -3.13 17.21 4.34
N VAL A 185 -2.92 15.92 4.04
CA VAL A 185 -3.34 15.29 2.78
C VAL A 185 -4.56 14.43 3.07
N THR A 186 -5.67 14.66 2.37
CA THR A 186 -6.93 13.95 2.62
C THR A 186 -7.77 13.84 1.35
N ASP A 187 -8.59 12.80 1.28
CA ASP A 187 -9.66 12.67 0.28
C ASP A 187 -10.99 13.28 0.72
N ASP A 188 -11.04 13.78 1.97
CA ASP A 188 -12.22 14.34 2.60
C ASP A 188 -11.79 15.49 3.53
N LYS A 189 -11.97 16.73 3.07
CA LYS A 189 -11.54 17.92 3.79
C LYS A 189 -12.44 18.22 4.98
N GLU A 190 -13.75 18.00 4.86
CA GLU A 190 -14.70 18.25 5.95
C GLU A 190 -14.41 17.33 7.14
N TYR A 191 -14.23 16.03 6.90
CA TYR A 191 -13.90 15.08 7.97
C TYR A 191 -12.55 15.39 8.61
N ALA A 192 -11.52 15.69 7.79
CA ALA A 192 -10.21 16.04 8.29
C ALA A 192 -10.24 17.33 9.13
N ALA A 193 -10.96 18.37 8.69
CA ALA A 193 -11.10 19.61 9.44
C ALA A 193 -11.70 19.35 10.83
N GLY A 194 -12.74 18.52 10.92
CA GLY A 194 -13.33 18.13 12.21
C GLY A 194 -12.34 17.43 13.15
N ILE A 195 -11.45 16.58 12.63
CA ILE A 195 -10.36 16.02 13.44
C ILE A 195 -9.42 17.12 13.92
N MET A 196 -9.04 18.05 13.03
CA MET A 196 -8.00 19.05 13.30
C MET A 196 -8.43 20.18 14.24
N GLU A 197 -9.66 20.69 14.08
CA GLU A 197 -10.21 21.80 14.90
C GLU A 197 -10.15 21.48 16.39
N ASP A 198 -10.46 20.24 16.73
CA ASP A 198 -10.45 19.76 18.10
C ASP A 198 -9.04 19.60 18.72
N LEU A 199 -8.00 19.58 17.89
CA LEU A 199 -6.61 19.41 18.34
C LEU A 199 -5.92 20.75 18.61
N ASN A 200 -6.51 21.86 18.15
CA ASN A 200 -5.99 23.22 18.30
C ASN A 200 -4.50 23.38 17.88
N VAL A 201 -4.14 22.77 16.75
CA VAL A 201 -2.80 22.85 16.14
C VAL A 201 -2.85 23.66 14.85
N LYS A 202 -1.73 24.27 14.43
CA LYS A 202 -1.65 24.91 13.11
C LYS A 202 -1.64 23.85 12.03
N TYR A 203 -2.48 24.00 11.01
CA TYR A 203 -2.51 23.06 9.91
C TYR A 203 -2.90 23.72 8.59
N ASN A 204 -2.42 23.15 7.50
CA ASN A 204 -2.80 23.53 6.13
C ASN A 204 -3.20 22.29 5.34
N PHE A 205 -4.28 22.40 4.57
CA PHE A 205 -4.57 21.39 3.56
C PHE A 205 -3.63 21.54 2.38
N VAL A 206 -2.92 20.46 2.05
CA VAL A 206 -2.02 20.37 0.91
C VAL A 206 -2.42 19.19 0.03
N GLY A 207 -1.76 19.05 -1.12
CA GLY A 207 -2.06 17.99 -2.07
C GLY A 207 -3.05 18.40 -3.15
N GLY A 208 -3.37 17.45 -4.03
CA GLY A 208 -4.17 17.69 -5.22
C GLY A 208 -4.69 16.40 -5.81
N THR A 209 -4.01 15.89 -6.84
CA THR A 209 -4.35 14.61 -7.44
C THR A 209 -3.76 13.45 -6.66
N MET A 210 -4.37 12.25 -6.77
CA MET A 210 -3.81 11.01 -6.23
C MET A 210 -2.33 10.80 -6.62
N TYR A 211 -1.98 11.21 -7.84
CA TYR A 211 -0.62 11.14 -8.33
C TYR A 211 0.32 12.05 -7.53
N GLU A 212 -0.04 13.33 -7.40
CA GLU A 212 0.74 14.31 -6.66
C GLU A 212 0.83 13.96 -5.18
N ASP A 213 -0.27 13.55 -4.56
CA ASP A 213 -0.36 13.21 -3.14
C ASP A 213 0.58 12.05 -2.76
N PHE A 214 0.69 11.03 -3.64
CA PHE A 214 1.54 9.88 -3.39
C PHE A 214 3.01 10.29 -3.27
N TYR A 215 3.49 11.14 -4.19
CA TYR A 215 4.85 11.68 -4.10
C TYR A 215 4.99 12.70 -2.98
N LEU A 216 3.98 13.54 -2.76
CA LEU A 216 3.98 14.60 -1.74
C LEU A 216 4.18 14.00 -0.35
N ILE A 217 3.42 12.96 0.02
CA ILE A 217 3.60 12.24 1.30
C ILE A 217 5.05 11.78 1.46
N GLY A 218 5.64 11.22 0.40
CA GLY A 218 7.02 10.73 0.39
C GLY A 218 8.09 11.81 0.54
N LYS A 219 7.78 13.09 0.29
CA LYS A 219 8.74 14.20 0.45
C LYS A 219 8.97 14.58 1.91
N PHE A 220 7.98 14.41 2.77
CA PHE A 220 8.09 14.86 4.16
C PHE A 220 8.96 13.90 4.98
N ASN A 221 9.81 14.46 5.83
CA ASN A 221 10.61 13.67 6.78
C ASN A 221 9.72 13.07 7.87
N TYR A 222 8.74 13.82 8.38
CA TYR A 222 7.84 13.34 9.43
C TYR A 222 6.48 12.99 8.82
N ARG A 223 5.98 11.78 9.09
CA ARG A 223 4.75 11.29 8.47
C ARG A 223 3.84 10.64 9.50
N ILE A 224 2.62 11.14 9.61
CA ILE A 224 1.53 10.50 10.36
C ILE A 224 0.54 9.97 9.33
N LEU A 225 0.40 8.65 9.26
CA LEU A 225 -0.38 7.99 8.21
C LEU A 225 -1.73 7.52 8.75
N SER A 226 -2.70 7.33 7.86
CA SER A 226 -3.94 6.60 8.16
C SER A 226 -3.78 5.10 7.84
N SER A 227 -4.81 4.29 8.12
CA SER A 227 -4.81 2.84 7.83
C SER A 227 -4.98 2.52 6.34
N SER A 228 -4.68 3.48 5.46
CA SER A 228 -4.78 3.32 4.02
C SER A 228 -3.51 2.68 3.44
N THR A 229 -3.70 1.66 2.60
CA THR A 229 -2.60 1.06 1.82
C THR A 229 -1.96 2.07 0.86
N PHE A 230 -2.67 3.14 0.50
CA PHE A 230 -2.13 4.24 -0.31
C PHE A 230 -1.00 4.97 0.42
N SER A 231 -1.27 5.47 1.63
CA SER A 231 -0.28 6.20 2.43
C SER A 231 0.84 5.29 2.92
N PHE A 232 0.54 4.02 3.18
CA PHE A 232 1.56 3.00 3.48
C PHE A 232 2.59 2.92 2.35
N TRP A 233 2.17 2.69 1.11
CA TRP A 233 3.10 2.55 -0.01
C TRP A 233 3.77 3.86 -0.42
N ALA A 234 3.07 4.99 -0.29
CA ALA A 234 3.66 6.32 -0.49
C ALA A 234 4.86 6.54 0.44
N SER A 235 4.74 6.12 1.71
CA SER A 235 5.83 6.20 2.68
C SER A 235 6.90 5.11 2.48
N ALA A 236 6.50 3.88 2.15
CA ALA A 236 7.44 2.77 1.97
C ALA A 236 8.43 3.01 0.81
N LEU A 237 7.93 3.54 -0.32
CA LEU A 237 8.70 3.72 -1.55
C LEU A 237 9.50 5.03 -1.60
N SER A 238 9.28 5.95 -0.66
CA SER A 238 10.02 7.21 -0.61
C SER A 238 11.46 7.04 -0.11
N ASN A 239 12.21 8.14 -0.10
CA ASN A 239 13.42 8.23 0.72
C ASN A 239 13.04 8.17 2.20
N ASN A 240 13.77 7.37 2.98
CA ASN A 240 13.56 7.14 4.39
C ASN A 240 14.87 7.26 5.20
N GLU A 241 15.94 7.88 4.66
CA GLU A 241 17.20 8.03 5.39
C GLU A 241 17.07 8.86 6.68
N GLN A 242 16.18 9.85 6.70
CA GLN A 242 15.97 10.75 7.84
C GLN A 242 14.49 10.86 8.24
N SER A 243 13.67 9.86 7.88
CA SER A 243 12.24 9.92 8.12
C SER A 243 11.84 9.38 9.49
N VAL A 244 10.76 9.92 10.05
CA VAL A 244 10.05 9.37 11.21
C VAL A 244 8.60 9.12 10.80
N VAL A 245 8.16 7.88 10.90
CA VAL A 245 6.83 7.47 10.44
C VAL A 245 6.01 6.96 11.61
N ILE A 246 4.77 7.42 11.71
CA ILE A 246 3.76 6.89 12.63
C ILE A 246 2.61 6.38 11.78
N GLY A 247 2.28 5.11 11.93
CA GLY A 247 1.15 4.48 11.26
C GLY A 247 0.26 3.75 12.27
N PRO A 248 -1.02 3.52 11.96
CA PRO A 248 -1.91 2.80 12.86
C PRO A 248 -1.52 1.31 12.94
N GLU A 249 -1.86 0.70 14.06
CA GLU A 249 -1.53 -0.71 14.35
C GLU A 249 -2.41 -1.71 13.58
N PHE A 250 -3.57 -1.29 13.11
CA PHE A 250 -4.51 -2.14 12.38
C PHE A 250 -4.68 -1.64 10.94
N TRP A 251 -5.11 -2.51 10.04
CA TRP A 251 -5.56 -2.12 8.69
C TRP A 251 -7.04 -1.75 8.70
N ILE A 252 -7.84 -2.60 9.34
CA ILE A 252 -9.28 -2.45 9.55
C ILE A 252 -9.60 -2.93 10.97
N PRO A 253 -10.80 -2.66 11.52
CA PRO A 253 -11.16 -3.10 12.86
C PRO A 253 -10.95 -4.61 13.03
N ASN A 254 -10.26 -5.00 14.11
CA ASN A 254 -9.90 -6.38 14.44
C ASN A 254 -8.92 -7.08 13.47
N ASP A 255 -8.24 -6.34 12.59
CA ASP A 255 -7.23 -6.89 11.67
C ASP A 255 -5.89 -6.18 11.85
N ARG A 256 -5.03 -6.79 12.68
CA ARG A 256 -3.75 -6.19 13.07
C ARG A 256 -2.75 -6.25 11.92
N ARG A 257 -1.97 -5.18 11.78
CA ARG A 257 -0.85 -5.10 10.85
C ARG A 257 0.43 -5.61 11.53
N ASP A 258 0.93 -6.75 11.03
CA ASP A 258 2.13 -7.42 11.57
C ASP A 258 3.44 -7.01 10.88
N ILE A 259 3.36 -6.09 9.91
CA ILE A 259 4.51 -5.54 9.17
C ILE A 259 4.69 -4.05 9.49
N LYS A 260 5.93 -3.58 9.52
CA LYS A 260 6.29 -2.18 9.79
C LYS A 260 6.91 -1.52 8.56
N LEU A 261 6.62 -0.23 8.40
CA LEU A 261 7.29 0.65 7.45
C LEU A 261 8.74 0.94 7.88
N PRO A 262 9.60 1.35 6.93
CA PRO A 262 10.90 1.92 7.28
C PRO A 262 10.74 3.09 8.26
N ASN A 263 11.53 3.06 9.34
CA ASN A 263 11.52 4.04 10.45
C ASN A 263 10.15 4.28 11.10
N GLU A 264 9.31 3.24 11.12
CA GLU A 264 8.04 3.32 11.81
C GLU A 264 8.18 3.20 13.33
N ILE A 265 7.55 4.12 14.06
CA ILE A 265 7.48 4.15 15.51
C ILE A 265 6.05 3.84 15.95
N LYS A 266 5.93 3.05 17.02
CA LYS A 266 4.66 2.82 17.72
C LYS A 266 4.55 3.76 18.91
N ILE A 267 3.37 4.35 19.10
CA ILE A 267 3.03 5.32 20.15
C ILE A 267 1.81 4.86 20.96
#